data_AF-W4M6P6-F1
#
_entry.id   AF-W4M6P6-F1
#
_cell.length_a   1.000
_cell.length_b   1.000
_cell.length_c   1.000
_cell.angle_alpha   90.00
_cell.angle_beta   90.00
_cell.angle_gamma   90.00
#
_symmetry.space_group_name_H-M   'P 1'
#
loop_
_entity.id
_entity.type
_entity.pdbx_description
1 polymer ?
#
loop_
_entity_poly.entity_id
_entity_poly.type
_entity_poly.pdbx_seq_one_letter_code
_entity_poly.pdbx_strand_id
1 'polypeptide(L)'
;MTIVDDILDFAKAESGKLELESTDFNLHDMVEDVLESWAESAAAKDLQLTGLVHPDTPAWLYGDPGRLRQILMHLVDNAIKFTPAGEVGIEVACEVETVESVVIRFTVTDTGIGITPEAQDLLFQAFTQVDASATRQYGGTGLGLAISQQLVEMFEGALGVESTPGQGSSFWFVVKLGRGTALS
;
A
#
# COMPACT_ATOMS: atom_id res chain seq x y z
N MET A 1 8.96 6.78 8.03
CA MET A 1 8.01 6.15 8.96
C MET A 1 8.80 5.55 10.11
N THR A 2 8.42 5.81 11.37
CA THR A 2 9.12 5.21 12.51
C THR A 2 8.29 4.09 13.11
N ILE A 3 8.96 3.08 13.65
CA ILE A 3 8.31 1.96 14.38
C ILE A 3 7.41 2.44 15.53
N VAL A 4 7.68 3.63 16.08
CA VAL A 4 6.88 4.23 17.15
C VAL A 4 5.54 4.73 16.62
N ASP A 5 5.54 5.36 15.43
CA ASP A 5 4.32 5.84 14.78
C ASP A 5 3.40 4.67 14.44
N ASP A 6 3.96 3.57 13.90
CA ASP A 6 3.21 2.36 13.56
C ASP A 6 2.54 1.73 14.79
N ILE A 7 3.25 1.66 15.93
CA ILE A 7 2.70 1.13 17.18
C ILE A 7 1.56 2.01 17.71
N LEU A 8 1.73 3.34 17.62
CA LEU A 8 0.71 4.29 18.06
C LEU A 8 -0.54 4.22 17.18
N ASP A 9 -0.36 4.13 15.86
CA ASP A 9 -1.47 3.99 14.92
C ASP A 9 -2.20 2.66 15.11
N PHE A 10 -1.46 1.55 15.26
CA PHE A 10 -2.06 0.25 15.58
C PHE A 10 -2.89 0.30 16.88
N ALA A 11 -2.37 0.90 17.95
CA ALA A 11 -3.10 1.03 19.21
C ALA A 11 -4.36 1.91 19.08
N LYS A 12 -4.32 2.96 18.25
CA LYS A 12 -5.49 3.82 17.99
C LYS A 12 -6.54 3.11 17.13
N ALA A 13 -6.11 2.39 16.11
CA ALA A 13 -6.99 1.61 15.24
C ALA A 13 -7.72 0.51 16.03
N GLU A 14 -6.99 -0.28 16.84
CA GLU A 14 -7.57 -1.32 17.71
C GLU A 14 -8.57 -0.76 18.73
N SER A 15 -8.37 0.49 19.19
CA SER A 15 -9.28 1.14 20.12
C SER A 15 -10.42 1.92 19.46
N GLY A 16 -10.52 1.88 18.12
CA GLY A 16 -11.53 2.63 17.35
C GLY A 16 -11.38 4.14 17.45
N LYS A 17 -10.18 4.63 17.81
CA LYS A 17 -9.88 6.07 18.01
C LYS A 17 -9.17 6.69 16.82
N LEU A 18 -8.95 5.93 15.77
CA LEU A 18 -8.41 6.46 14.53
C LEU A 18 -9.57 7.04 13.72
N GLU A 19 -9.44 8.31 13.34
CA GLU A 19 -10.40 9.01 12.49
C GLU A 19 -9.70 9.38 11.18
N LEU A 20 -10.42 9.34 10.06
CA LEU A 20 -9.91 9.78 8.76
C LEU A 20 -10.04 11.30 8.66
N GLU A 21 -8.94 11.98 8.32
CA GLU A 21 -8.91 13.41 8.08
C GLU A 21 -9.09 13.67 6.58
N SER A 22 -10.34 13.74 6.13
CA SER A 22 -10.64 13.85 4.70
C SER A 22 -10.44 15.26 4.14
N THR A 23 -9.78 15.35 2.98
CA THR A 23 -9.54 16.57 2.21
C THR A 23 -9.59 16.25 0.71
N ASP A 24 -9.75 17.29 -0.12
CA ASP A 24 -9.48 17.17 -1.55
C ASP A 24 -7.98 16.95 -1.78
N PHE A 25 -7.63 16.03 -2.68
CA PHE A 25 -6.26 15.75 -3.07
C PHE A 25 -6.16 15.31 -4.53
N ASN A 26 -4.98 15.53 -5.12
CA ASN A 26 -4.62 15.02 -6.44
C ASN A 26 -3.98 13.64 -6.32
N LEU A 27 -4.57 12.66 -6.98
CA LEU A 27 -4.14 11.27 -6.97
C LEU A 27 -2.76 11.08 -7.60
N HIS A 28 -2.45 11.81 -8.68
CA HIS A 28 -1.16 11.70 -9.35
C HIS A 28 -0.03 12.20 -8.44
N ASP A 29 -0.21 13.38 -7.84
CA ASP A 29 0.78 13.98 -6.93
C ASP A 29 1.03 13.04 -5.72
N MET A 30 -0.03 12.46 -5.16
CA MET A 30 0.11 11.50 -4.06
C MET A 30 0.93 10.26 -4.44
N VAL A 31 0.73 9.71 -5.65
CA VAL A 31 1.49 8.56 -6.15
C VAL A 31 2.93 8.95 -6.45
N GLU A 32 3.16 10.12 -7.05
CA GLU A 32 4.50 10.64 -7.35
C GLU A 32 5.34 10.81 -6.08
N ASP A 33 4.80 11.46 -5.06
CA ASP A 33 5.44 11.60 -3.75
C ASP A 33 5.86 10.24 -3.12
N VAL A 34 5.05 9.19 -3.31
CA VAL A 34 5.39 7.84 -2.83
C VAL A 34 6.58 7.28 -3.60
N LEU A 35 6.60 7.44 -4.92
CA LEU A 35 7.72 7.00 -5.76
C LEU A 35 9.01 7.74 -5.37
N GLU A 36 8.94 9.06 -5.18
CA GLU A 36 10.07 9.87 -4.75
C GLU A 36 10.61 9.42 -3.39
N SER A 37 9.73 9.09 -2.46
CA SER A 37 10.10 8.61 -1.12
C SER A 37 10.93 7.32 -1.13
N TRP A 38 10.84 6.53 -2.20
CA TRP A 38 11.52 5.24 -2.35
C TRP A 38 12.58 5.20 -3.45
N ALA A 39 12.74 6.29 -4.22
CA ALA A 39 13.64 6.34 -5.36
C ALA A 39 15.09 5.97 -5.01
N GLU A 40 15.63 6.50 -3.92
CA GLU A 40 16.99 6.19 -3.47
C GLU A 40 17.13 4.72 -3.04
N SER A 41 16.15 4.19 -2.29
CA SER A 41 16.15 2.81 -1.82
C SER A 41 16.04 1.80 -2.97
N ALA A 42 15.21 2.08 -3.97
CA ALA A 42 15.09 1.27 -5.18
C ALA A 42 16.39 1.33 -6.01
N ALA A 43 16.95 2.52 -6.21
CA ALA A 43 18.20 2.71 -6.93
C ALA A 43 19.38 2.00 -6.26
N ALA A 44 19.45 2.00 -4.93
CA ALA A 44 20.48 1.29 -4.18
C ALA A 44 20.45 -0.24 -4.37
N LYS A 45 19.33 -0.79 -4.85
CA LYS A 45 19.15 -2.21 -5.19
C LYS A 45 19.09 -2.46 -6.71
N ASP A 46 19.36 -1.45 -7.54
CA ASP A 46 19.19 -1.52 -8.99
C ASP A 46 17.77 -1.96 -9.42
N LEU A 47 16.75 -1.59 -8.63
CA LEU A 47 15.34 -1.88 -8.95
C LEU A 47 14.74 -0.78 -9.81
N GLN A 48 13.99 -1.17 -10.82
CA GLN A 48 13.15 -0.24 -11.58
C GLN A 48 11.87 0.04 -10.78
N LEU A 49 11.64 1.30 -10.42
CA LEU A 49 10.43 1.75 -9.73
C LEU A 49 9.54 2.52 -10.71
N THR A 50 8.28 2.12 -10.85
CA THR A 50 7.33 2.73 -11.79
C THR A 50 5.99 3.04 -11.15
N GLY A 51 5.28 4.04 -11.70
CA GLY A 51 3.91 4.36 -11.32
C GLY A 51 3.05 4.63 -12.54
N LEU A 52 1.82 4.11 -12.52
CA LEU A 52 0.80 4.29 -13.53
C LEU A 52 -0.53 4.61 -12.86
N VAL A 53 -1.09 5.77 -13.16
CA VAL A 53 -2.49 6.09 -12.87
C VAL A 53 -3.25 6.02 -14.19
N HIS A 54 -4.26 5.16 -14.28
CA HIS A 54 -5.01 4.97 -15.52
C HIS A 54 -5.71 6.26 -15.96
N PRO A 55 -5.75 6.59 -17.26
CA PRO A 55 -6.36 7.82 -17.76
C PRO A 55 -7.83 8.00 -17.39
N ASP A 56 -8.56 6.90 -17.20
CA ASP A 56 -9.98 6.90 -16.83
C ASP A 56 -10.19 7.08 -15.31
N THR A 57 -9.11 7.23 -14.55
CA THR A 57 -9.16 7.44 -13.09
C THR A 57 -9.30 8.92 -12.78
N PRO A 58 -10.30 9.34 -11.96
CA PRO A 58 -10.42 10.73 -11.56
C PRO A 58 -9.15 11.25 -10.86
N ALA A 59 -8.60 12.36 -11.36
CA ALA A 59 -7.40 12.95 -10.80
C ALA A 59 -7.62 13.55 -9.40
N TRP A 60 -8.80 14.09 -9.13
CA TRP A 60 -9.15 14.70 -7.84
C TRP A 60 -10.14 13.83 -7.07
N LEU A 61 -9.77 13.51 -5.84
CA LEU A 61 -10.53 12.65 -4.93
C LEU A 61 -10.67 13.34 -3.57
N TYR A 62 -11.69 12.94 -2.82
CA TYR A 62 -11.93 13.40 -1.46
C TYR A 62 -11.79 12.23 -0.49
N GLY A 63 -10.85 12.34 0.44
CA GLY A 63 -10.52 11.31 1.42
C GLY A 63 -9.26 11.68 2.20
N ASP A 64 -8.68 10.75 2.93
CA ASP A 64 -7.46 11.01 3.71
C ASP A 64 -6.20 10.57 2.92
N PRO A 65 -5.51 11.49 2.21
CA PRO A 65 -4.31 11.14 1.43
C PRO A 65 -3.15 10.69 2.31
N GLY A 66 -3.10 11.11 3.58
CA GLY A 66 -2.06 10.71 4.51
C GLY A 66 -2.14 9.21 4.81
N ARG A 67 -3.35 8.70 5.06
CA ARG A 67 -3.58 7.27 5.31
C ARG A 67 -3.44 6.42 4.06
N LEU A 68 -3.89 6.91 2.90
CA LEU A 68 -3.66 6.22 1.62
C LEU A 68 -2.16 6.10 1.30
N ARG A 69 -1.41 7.19 1.49
CA ARG A 69 0.05 7.20 1.37
C ARG A 69 0.69 6.20 2.33
N GLN A 70 0.26 6.16 3.59
CA GLN A 70 0.78 5.20 4.57
C GLN A 70 0.61 3.75 4.11
N ILE A 71 -0.56 3.39 3.58
CA ILE A 71 -0.81 2.05 3.01
C ILE A 71 0.17 1.78 1.86
N LEU A 72 0.28 2.69 0.89
CA LEU A 72 1.19 2.53 -0.25
C LEU A 72 2.65 2.41 0.19
N MET A 73 3.08 3.22 1.16
CA MET A 73 4.44 3.17 1.71
C MET A 73 4.75 1.79 2.31
N HIS A 74 3.81 1.17 3.04
CA HIS A 74 3.98 -0.19 3.55
C HIS A 74 4.11 -1.24 2.43
N LEU A 75 3.28 -1.14 1.39
CA LEU A 75 3.29 -2.11 0.30
C LEU A 75 4.57 -1.98 -0.54
N VAL A 76 5.00 -0.76 -0.85
CA VAL A 76 6.22 -0.49 -1.62
C VAL A 76 7.47 -0.87 -0.82
N ASP A 77 7.52 -0.60 0.49
CA ASP A 77 8.63 -1.06 1.34
C ASP A 77 8.78 -2.59 1.27
N ASN A 78 7.68 -3.33 1.40
CA ASN A 78 7.69 -4.79 1.27
C ASN A 78 8.17 -5.23 -0.11
N ALA A 79 7.65 -4.64 -1.18
CA ALA A 79 8.05 -4.95 -2.55
C ALA A 79 9.56 -4.75 -2.77
N ILE A 80 10.11 -3.60 -2.37
CA ILE A 80 11.54 -3.29 -2.47
C ILE A 80 12.37 -4.23 -1.60
N LYS A 81 11.91 -4.51 -0.38
CA LYS A 81 12.60 -5.38 0.57
C LYS A 81 12.78 -6.80 0.04
N PHE A 82 11.72 -7.37 -0.55
CA PHE A 82 11.67 -8.77 -1.00
C PHE A 82 11.98 -8.98 -2.48
N THR A 83 12.34 -7.91 -3.20
CA THR A 83 12.84 -7.96 -4.58
C THR A 83 14.35 -7.73 -4.60
N PRO A 84 15.18 -8.76 -4.84
CA PRO A 84 16.62 -8.60 -4.91
C PRO A 84 17.09 -7.88 -6.19
N ALA A 85 16.35 -8.06 -7.29
CA ALA A 85 16.58 -7.44 -8.60
C ALA A 85 15.29 -7.50 -9.42
N GLY A 86 15.13 -6.58 -10.38
CA GLY A 86 13.95 -6.51 -11.25
C GLY A 86 13.18 -5.21 -11.07
N GLU A 87 11.86 -5.29 -10.93
CA GLU A 87 10.98 -4.12 -10.91
C GLU A 87 9.94 -4.16 -9.81
N VAL A 88 9.54 -2.96 -9.39
CA VAL A 88 8.41 -2.67 -8.51
C VAL A 88 7.55 -1.62 -9.20
N GLY A 89 6.26 -1.90 -9.36
CA GLY A 89 5.30 -1.02 -10.03
C GLY A 89 4.11 -0.69 -9.15
N ILE A 90 3.65 0.57 -9.20
CA ILE A 90 2.37 1.01 -8.63
C ILE A 90 1.40 1.22 -9.79
N GLU A 91 0.24 0.59 -9.75
CA GLU A 91 -0.86 0.82 -10.68
C GLU A 91 -2.10 1.28 -9.92
N VAL A 92 -2.76 2.33 -10.43
CA VAL A 92 -3.99 2.88 -9.85
C VAL A 92 -5.07 2.96 -10.91
N ALA A 93 -6.23 2.41 -10.61
CA ALA A 93 -7.37 2.35 -11.51
C ALA A 93 -8.70 2.62 -10.79
N CYS A 94 -9.63 3.26 -11.49
CA CYS A 94 -11.02 3.35 -11.04
C CYS A 94 -11.76 2.05 -11.39
N GLU A 95 -12.29 1.34 -10.39
CA GLU A 95 -13.13 0.14 -10.61
C GLU A 95 -14.60 0.52 -10.83
N VAL A 96 -15.11 1.46 -10.03
CA VAL A 96 -16.51 1.90 -10.08
C VAL A 96 -16.59 3.40 -9.81
N GLU A 97 -17.27 4.12 -10.68
CA GLU A 97 -17.56 5.54 -10.50
C GLU A 97 -19.08 5.74 -10.41
N THR A 98 -19.51 6.43 -9.35
CA THR A 98 -20.90 6.82 -9.14
C THR A 98 -21.01 8.34 -8.96
N VAL A 99 -22.24 8.83 -8.80
CA VAL A 99 -22.47 10.26 -8.50
C VAL A 99 -21.88 10.65 -7.15
N GLU A 100 -21.90 9.74 -6.17
CA GLU A 100 -21.55 10.03 -4.78
C GLU A 100 -20.15 9.54 -4.37
N SER A 101 -19.61 8.54 -5.07
CA SER A 101 -18.36 7.89 -4.68
C SER A 101 -17.59 7.32 -5.86
N VAL A 102 -16.28 7.16 -5.66
CA VAL A 102 -15.35 6.54 -6.59
C VAL A 102 -14.63 5.41 -5.86
N VAL A 103 -14.67 4.21 -6.43
CA VAL A 103 -13.94 3.05 -5.92
C VAL A 103 -12.62 2.96 -6.68
N ILE A 104 -11.52 3.14 -5.96
CA ILE A 104 -10.17 3.13 -6.52
C ILE A 104 -9.45 1.88 -6.07
N ARG A 105 -8.84 1.18 -7.02
CA ARG A 105 -7.91 0.09 -6.80
C ARG A 105 -6.48 0.59 -6.94
N PHE A 106 -5.67 0.28 -5.94
CA PHE A 106 -4.22 0.43 -5.97
C PHE A 106 -3.62 -0.97 -6.01
N THR A 107 -2.62 -1.17 -6.86
CA THR A 107 -1.88 -2.43 -6.97
C THR A 107 -0.39 -2.13 -6.93
N VAL A 108 0.34 -2.83 -6.08
CA VAL A 108 1.81 -2.82 -6.02
C VAL A 108 2.30 -4.19 -6.44
N THR A 109 2.98 -4.25 -7.59
CA THR A 109 3.52 -5.47 -8.16
C THR A 109 5.03 -5.48 -8.06
N ASP A 110 5.60 -6.60 -7.64
CA ASP A 110 7.03 -6.84 -7.53
C ASP A 110 7.43 -8.12 -8.27
N THR A 111 8.67 -8.21 -8.73
CA THR A 111 9.24 -9.41 -9.36
C THR A 111 10.15 -10.20 -8.40
N GLY A 112 9.88 -10.10 -7.10
CA GLY A 112 10.70 -10.65 -6.05
C GLY A 112 10.52 -12.15 -5.82
N ILE A 113 10.82 -12.58 -4.59
CA ILE A 113 10.85 -14.01 -4.23
C ILE A 113 9.46 -14.68 -4.23
N GLY A 114 8.39 -13.91 -4.29
CA GLY A 114 7.01 -14.40 -4.14
C GLY A 114 6.74 -15.03 -2.76
N ILE A 115 5.52 -15.53 -2.58
CA ILE A 115 5.00 -15.97 -1.28
C ILE A 115 4.26 -17.30 -1.48
N THR A 116 4.53 -18.29 -0.60
CA THR A 116 3.83 -19.58 -0.68
C THR A 116 2.36 -19.44 -0.31
N PRO A 117 1.47 -20.32 -0.80
CA PRO A 117 0.05 -20.25 -0.47
C PRO A 117 -0.23 -20.26 1.03
N GLU A 118 0.49 -21.09 1.80
CA GLU A 118 0.32 -21.18 3.26
C GLU A 118 0.76 -19.90 3.98
N ALA A 119 1.72 -19.19 3.38
CA ALA A 119 2.23 -17.94 3.92
C ALA A 119 1.26 -16.77 3.66
N GLN A 120 0.53 -16.79 2.56
CA GLN A 120 -0.40 -15.73 2.17
C GLN A 120 -1.54 -15.55 3.19
N ASP A 121 -2.06 -16.66 3.74
CA ASP A 121 -3.15 -16.66 4.74
C ASP A 121 -2.76 -15.98 6.07
N LEU A 122 -1.46 -15.79 6.30
CA LEU A 122 -0.91 -15.29 7.55
C LEU A 122 -0.41 -13.84 7.44
N LEU A 123 -0.34 -13.26 6.24
CA LEU A 123 0.33 -11.97 5.97
C LEU A 123 -0.31 -10.78 6.68
N PHE A 124 -1.64 -10.81 6.85
CA PHE A 124 -2.38 -9.69 7.42
C PHE A 124 -2.59 -9.81 8.94
N GLN A 125 -2.12 -10.91 9.54
CA GLN A 125 -2.17 -11.08 10.99
C GLN A 125 -1.07 -10.24 11.64
N ALA A 126 -1.44 -9.44 12.64
CA ALA A 126 -0.49 -8.61 13.38
C ALA A 126 0.60 -9.45 14.04
N PHE A 127 1.84 -8.96 14.00
CA PHE A 127 3.03 -9.62 14.55
C PHE A 127 3.41 -10.95 13.90
N THR A 128 2.77 -11.31 12.78
CA THR A 128 3.10 -12.53 12.07
C THR A 128 4.26 -12.28 11.10
N GLN A 129 5.37 -12.96 11.36
CA GLN A 129 6.54 -13.01 10.49
C GLN A 129 6.57 -14.40 9.86
N VAL A 130 6.32 -14.47 8.56
CA VAL A 130 5.98 -15.73 7.90
C VAL A 130 7.20 -16.65 7.67
N ASP A 131 8.43 -16.20 7.98
CA ASP A 131 9.60 -17.06 7.89
C ASP A 131 10.78 -16.60 8.77
N ALA A 132 11.21 -17.41 9.73
CA ALA A 132 12.34 -17.08 10.62
C ALA A 132 13.70 -17.01 9.87
N SER A 133 13.79 -17.60 8.66
CA SER A 133 14.99 -17.58 7.83
C SER A 133 15.14 -16.28 7.02
N ALA A 134 14.06 -15.84 6.35
CA ALA A 134 14.00 -14.56 5.64
C ALA A 134 14.01 -13.36 6.61
N THR A 135 13.41 -13.50 7.80
CA THR A 135 13.34 -12.41 8.80
C THR A 135 14.72 -12.03 9.35
N ARG A 136 15.67 -12.98 9.48
CA ARG A 136 17.05 -12.64 9.87
C ARG A 136 17.79 -11.83 8.81
N GLN A 137 17.42 -11.98 7.55
CA GLN A 137 18.05 -11.30 6.42
C GLN A 137 17.43 -9.93 6.13
N TYR A 138 16.11 -9.78 6.35
CA TYR A 138 15.38 -8.58 5.91
C TYR A 138 14.73 -7.74 7.04
N GLY A 139 14.64 -8.23 8.28
CA GLY A 139 14.10 -7.49 9.43
C GLY A 139 12.60 -7.13 9.32
N GLY A 140 12.04 -6.36 10.26
CA GLY A 140 10.66 -5.82 10.23
C GLY A 140 9.75 -6.33 11.35
N THR A 141 8.73 -5.57 11.75
CA THR A 141 7.85 -5.90 12.90
C THR A 141 6.65 -6.77 12.57
N GLY A 142 6.32 -6.93 11.28
CA GLY A 142 5.07 -7.55 10.83
C GLY A 142 3.83 -6.69 11.10
N LEU A 143 3.99 -5.40 11.42
CA LEU A 143 2.87 -4.50 11.70
C LEU A 143 2.32 -3.81 10.46
N GLY A 144 3.16 -3.49 9.46
CA GLY A 144 2.76 -2.65 8.32
C GLY A 144 1.56 -3.19 7.54
N LEU A 145 1.50 -4.50 7.25
CA LEU A 145 0.37 -5.10 6.55
C LEU A 145 -0.90 -5.17 7.40
N ALA A 146 -0.78 -5.41 8.71
CA ALA A 146 -1.91 -5.41 9.62
C ALA A 146 -2.52 -4.00 9.79
N ILE A 147 -1.66 -2.97 9.93
CA ILE A 147 -2.11 -1.57 9.96
C ILE A 147 -2.77 -1.21 8.61
N SER A 148 -2.17 -1.64 7.50
CA SER A 148 -2.75 -1.40 6.17
C SER A 148 -4.14 -2.01 6.03
N GLN A 149 -4.35 -3.23 6.55
CA GLN A 149 -5.66 -3.86 6.54
C GLN A 149 -6.70 -3.00 7.30
N GLN A 150 -6.37 -2.56 8.51
CA GLN A 150 -7.26 -1.74 9.33
C GLN A 150 -7.58 -0.39 8.67
N LEU A 151 -6.59 0.27 8.09
CA LEU A 151 -6.79 1.53 7.37
C LEU A 151 -7.71 1.33 6.16
N VAL A 152 -7.50 0.28 5.39
CA VAL A 152 -8.35 -0.04 4.23
C VAL A 152 -9.79 -0.33 4.65
N GLU A 153 -10.01 -1.02 5.77
CA GLU A 153 -11.35 -1.26 6.34
C GLU A 153 -12.05 0.05 6.73
N MET A 154 -11.31 1.04 7.24
CA MET A 154 -11.86 2.38 7.54
C MET A 154 -12.33 3.13 6.28
N PHE A 155 -11.77 2.81 5.12
CA PHE A 155 -12.21 3.31 3.80
C PHE A 155 -13.32 2.46 3.17
N GLU A 156 -13.99 1.59 3.94
CA GLU A 156 -14.98 0.63 3.43
C GLU A 156 -14.41 -0.29 2.32
N GLY A 157 -13.11 -0.59 2.42
CA GLY A 157 -12.32 -1.23 1.39
C GLY A 157 -11.95 -2.69 1.66
N ALA A 158 -11.09 -3.23 0.80
CA ALA A 158 -10.49 -4.56 0.97
C ALA A 158 -9.01 -4.56 0.53
N LEU A 159 -8.18 -5.32 1.23
CA LEU A 159 -6.75 -5.51 0.95
C LEU A 159 -6.53 -7.00 0.63
N GLY A 160 -5.69 -7.30 -0.35
CA GLY A 160 -5.39 -8.66 -0.75
C GLY A 160 -4.03 -8.79 -1.43
N VAL A 161 -3.70 -10.04 -1.77
CA VAL A 161 -2.45 -10.38 -2.46
C VAL A 161 -2.69 -11.52 -3.44
N GLU A 162 -2.00 -11.48 -4.56
CA GLU A 162 -1.80 -12.60 -5.46
C GLU A 162 -0.29 -12.81 -5.62
N SER A 163 0.22 -14.00 -5.30
CA SER A 163 1.66 -14.24 -5.33
C SER A 163 1.98 -15.66 -5.74
N THR A 164 3.09 -15.83 -6.46
CA THR A 164 3.62 -17.15 -6.83
C THR A 164 5.10 -17.21 -6.46
N PRO A 165 5.54 -18.23 -5.70
CA PRO A 165 6.95 -18.38 -5.33
C PRO A 165 7.89 -18.31 -6.54
N GLY A 166 8.89 -17.44 -6.45
CA GLY A 166 9.89 -17.19 -7.47
C GLY A 166 9.43 -16.33 -8.66
N GLN A 167 8.19 -15.85 -8.69
CA GLN A 167 7.66 -14.98 -9.76
C GLN A 167 7.29 -13.57 -9.27
N GLY A 168 7.29 -13.34 -7.96
CA GLY A 168 6.91 -12.07 -7.36
C GLY A 168 5.49 -12.06 -6.80
N SER A 169 5.01 -10.87 -6.47
CA SER A 169 3.71 -10.66 -5.81
C SER A 169 3.01 -9.41 -6.32
N SER A 170 1.69 -9.43 -6.27
CA SER A 170 0.81 -8.28 -6.50
C SER A 170 -0.04 -8.06 -5.26
N PHE A 171 0.35 -7.11 -4.43
CA PHE A 171 -0.47 -6.64 -3.32
C PHE A 171 -1.43 -5.57 -3.83
N TRP A 172 -2.68 -5.63 -3.42
CA TRP A 172 -3.68 -4.67 -3.89
C TRP A 172 -4.61 -4.26 -2.78
N PHE A 173 -5.08 -3.03 -2.84
CA PHE A 173 -6.19 -2.59 -2.01
C PHE A 173 -7.20 -1.77 -2.81
N VAL A 174 -8.45 -1.89 -2.41
CA VAL A 174 -9.57 -1.14 -2.96
C VAL A 174 -10.14 -0.27 -1.85
N VAL A 175 -10.40 1.00 -2.15
CA VAL A 175 -10.99 1.97 -1.22
C VAL A 175 -12.11 2.74 -1.87
N LYS A 176 -13.10 3.11 -1.07
CA LYS A 176 -14.18 4.00 -1.49
C LYS A 176 -13.86 5.43 -1.06
N LEU A 177 -13.83 6.34 -2.02
CA LEU A 177 -13.49 7.74 -1.84
C LEU A 177 -14.63 8.63 -2.36
N GLY A 178 -14.65 9.88 -1.92
CA GLY A 178 -15.51 10.90 -2.50
C GLY A 178 -14.93 11.47 -3.80
N ARG A 179 -15.76 12.15 -4.58
CA ARG A 179 -15.26 12.97 -5.70
C ARG A 179 -14.59 14.21 -5.13
N GLY A 180 -13.34 14.44 -5.54
CA GLY A 180 -12.62 15.64 -5.15
C GLY A 180 -12.80 16.78 -6.13
N THR A 181 -12.41 17.97 -5.69
CA THR A 181 -12.33 19.16 -6.52
C THR A 181 -10.94 19.77 -6.41
N ALA A 182 -10.44 20.37 -7.50
CA ALA A 182 -9.19 21.11 -7.43
C ALA A 182 -9.34 22.28 -6.45
N LEU A 183 -8.40 22.39 -5.50
CA LEU A 183 -8.34 23.52 -4.59
C LEU A 183 -8.13 24.80 -5.42
N SER A 184 -9.08 25.73 -5.32
CA SER A 184 -9.07 27.04 -5.99
C SER A 184 -8.15 28.05 -5.33
#